data_AF-A0A7K6JS78-F1
#
_entry.id   AF-A0A7K6JS78-F1
#
_cell.length_a   1.000
_cell.length_b   1.000
_cell.length_c   1.000
_cell.angle_alpha   90.00
_cell.angle_beta   90.00
_cell.angle_gamma   90.00
#
_symmetry.space_group_name_H-M   'P 1'
#
loop_
_entity.id
_entity.type
_entity.pdbx_description
1 polymer ?
#
loop_
_entity_poly.entity_id
_entity_poly.type
_entity_poly.pdbx_seq_one_letter_code
_entity_poly.pdbx_strand_id
1 'polypeptide(L)' 'LQVGETPKPEMKRILEEINAIKTKGKNAPFPNFDPSILFPKSHDYWTYHGSFTTPPCEECVTWIILREPIVVSSDQV' A
#
# COMPACT_ATOMS: atom_id res chain seq x y z
N LEU A 1 0.50 -7.26 0.54
CA LEU A 1 -0.93 -7.56 0.33
C LEU A 1 -1.06 -9.04 0.12
N GLN A 2 -2.08 -9.67 0.70
CA GLN A 2 -2.40 -11.07 0.50
C GLN A 2 -3.86 -11.17 0.06
N VAL A 3 -4.13 -12.01 -0.95
CA VAL A 3 -5.51 -12.30 -1.37
C VAL A 3 -6.16 -13.21 -0.32
N GLY A 4 -7.35 -12.83 0.12
CA GLY A 4 -8.23 -13.62 0.98
C GLY A 4 -9.67 -13.57 0.49
N GLU A 5 -10.60 -14.08 1.29
CA GLU A 5 -12.02 -14.19 0.90
C GLU A 5 -12.81 -12.91 1.19
N THR A 6 -12.47 -12.20 2.27
CA THR A 6 -13.27 -11.06 2.75
C THR A 6 -12.76 -9.75 2.15
N PRO A 7 -13.64 -8.95 1.49
CA PRO A 7 -13.29 -7.61 1.05
C PRO A 7 -12.99 -6.71 2.24
N LYS A 8 -11.95 -5.88 2.11
CA LYS A 8 -11.61 -4.84 3.09
C LYS A 8 -12.35 -3.56 2.72
N PRO A 9 -13.43 -3.15 3.42
CA PRO A 9 -14.28 -2.03 2.99
C PRO A 9 -13.50 -0.72 2.84
N GLU A 10 -12.48 -0.51 3.66
CA GLU A 10 -11.66 0.69 3.67
C GLU A 10 -10.79 0.82 2.41
N MET A 11 -10.49 -0.30 1.72
CA MET A 11 -9.77 -0.31 0.45
C MET A 11 -10.64 0.13 -0.74
N LYS A 12 -11.96 0.06 -0.62
CA LYS A 12 -12.90 0.39 -1.71
C LYS A 12 -12.64 1.80 -2.26
N ARG A 13 -12.43 2.76 -1.37
CA ARG A 13 -12.22 4.16 -1.73
C ARG A 13 -10.94 4.39 -2.54
N ILE A 14 -9.86 3.69 -2.19
CA ILE A 14 -8.59 3.77 -2.93
C ILE A 14 -8.79 3.25 -4.36
N LEU A 15 -9.53 2.14 -4.52
CA LEU A 15 -9.79 1.54 -5.82
C LEU A 15 -10.67 2.43 -6.71
N GLU A 16 -11.65 3.14 -6.14
CA GLU A 16 -12.48 4.11 -6.86
C GLU A 16 -11.62 5.25 -7.44
N GLU A 17 -10.70 5.80 -6.66
CA GLU A 17 -9.82 6.88 -7.11
C GLU A 17 -8.79 6.40 -8.14
N ILE A 18 -8.21 5.21 -7.95
CA ILE A 18 -7.32 4.59 -8.95
C ILE A 18 -8.03 4.47 -10.31
N ASN A 19 -9.32 4.13 -10.31
CA ASN A 19 -10.12 4.07 -11.53
C ASN A 19 -10.29 5.44 -12.23
N ALA A 20 -10.21 6.55 -11.50
CA ALA A 20 -10.26 7.89 -12.07
C ALA A 20 -8.92 8.34 -12.70
N ILE A 21 -7.80 7.74 -12.29
CA ILE A 21 -6.43 8.12 -12.72
C ILE A 21 -5.72 7.06 -13.57
N LYS A 22 -6.45 6.26 -14.36
CA LYS A 22 -5.93 5.14 -15.17
C LYS A 22 -4.76 5.46 -16.12
N THR A 23 -4.57 6.72 -16.50
CA THR A 23 -3.53 7.14 -17.44
C THR A 23 -2.41 7.90 -16.73
N LYS A 24 -1.17 7.62 -17.11
CA LYS A 24 0.03 8.27 -16.57
C LYS A 24 -0.10 9.81 -16.55
N GLY A 25 0.30 10.42 -15.44
CA GLY A 25 0.33 11.88 -15.27
C GLY A 25 -0.99 12.49 -14.81
N LYS A 26 -2.08 11.71 -14.73
CA LYS A 26 -3.31 12.17 -14.08
C LYS A 26 -3.19 12.11 -12.56
N ASN A 27 -3.90 13.03 -11.91
CA ASN A 27 -4.01 13.11 -10.46
C ASN A 27 -5.49 13.37 -10.11
N ALA A 28 -5.91 12.94 -8.92
CA ALA A 28 -7.23 13.20 -8.36
C ALA A 28 -7.09 13.61 -6.89
N PRO A 29 -7.91 14.56 -6.39
CA PRO A 29 -7.91 14.89 -4.96
C PRO A 29 -8.37 13.70 -4.11
N PHE A 30 -7.63 13.41 -3.04
CA PHE A 30 -7.97 12.31 -2.11
C PHE A 30 -8.06 12.79 -0.65
N PRO A 31 -9.08 13.58 -0.28
CA PRO A 31 -9.19 14.19 1.06
C PRO A 31 -9.64 13.19 2.13
N ASN A 32 -9.44 13.47 3.43
CA ASN A 32 -10.01 12.66 4.53
C ASN A 32 -9.66 11.16 4.46
N PHE A 33 -8.40 10.84 4.18
CA PHE A 33 -7.90 9.47 4.20
C PHE A 33 -7.22 9.19 5.54
N ASP A 34 -7.59 8.09 6.20
CA ASP A 34 -6.89 7.58 7.38
C ASP A 34 -5.84 6.54 6.93
N PRO A 35 -4.53 6.84 7.01
CA PRO A 35 -3.49 5.90 6.58
C PRO A 35 -3.38 4.66 7.47
N SER A 36 -3.92 4.68 8.69
CA SER A 36 -3.82 3.54 9.62
C SER A 36 -4.47 2.28 9.05
N ILE A 37 -5.45 2.42 8.14
CA ILE A 37 -6.09 1.29 7.45
C ILE A 37 -5.11 0.50 6.58
N LEU A 38 -3.97 1.09 6.21
CA LEU A 38 -2.93 0.45 5.40
C LEU A 38 -1.92 -0.33 6.25
N PHE A 39 -2.22 -0.55 7.52
CA PHE A 39 -1.39 -1.37 8.39
C PHE A 39 -2.12 -2.66 8.78
N PRO A 40 -1.38 -3.78 8.91
CA PRO A 40 -1.84 -4.95 9.64
C PRO A 40 -2.07 -4.64 11.12
N LYS A 41 -2.68 -5.57 11.85
CA LYS A 41 -2.93 -5.40 13.30
C LYS A 41 -1.63 -5.45 14.11
N SER A 42 -0.73 -6.37 13.79
CA SER A 42 0.60 -6.41 14.40
C SER A 42 1.57 -5.53 13.64
N HIS A 43 2.36 -4.75 14.38
CA HIS A 43 3.44 -3.95 13.82
C HIS A 43 4.80 -4.62 13.97
N ASP A 44 4.87 -5.92 14.27
CA ASP A 44 6.12 -6.66 14.22
C ASP A 44 6.77 -6.53 12.83
N TYR A 45 8.06 -6.22 12.79
CA TYR A 45 8.76 -5.95 11.53
C TYR A 45 10.16 -6.54 11.48
N TRP A 46 10.70 -6.64 10.26
CA TRP A 46 12.13 -6.76 10.00
C TRP A 46 12.65 -5.44 9.45
N THR A 47 13.89 -5.09 9.79
CA THR A 47 14.53 -3.86 9.33
C THR A 47 15.91 -4.12 8.77
N TYR A 48 16.28 -3.40 7.71
CA TYR A 48 17.62 -3.44 7.12
C TYR A 48 17.94 -2.14 6.37
N HIS A 49 19.23 -1.81 6.25
CA HIS A 49 19.69 -0.74 5.38
C HIS A 49 19.69 -1.22 3.92
N GLY A 50 19.28 -0.36 2.99
CA GLY A 50 19.24 -0.68 1.57
C GLY A 50 19.13 0.57 0.69
N SER A 51 18.63 0.37 -0.52
CA SER A 51 18.51 1.41 -1.54
C SER A 51 17.08 1.69 -1.97
N PHE A 52 16.90 2.77 -2.73
CA PHE A 52 15.69 2.94 -3.53
C PHE A 52 15.55 1.79 -4.54
N THR A 53 14.32 1.32 -4.74
CA THR A 53 13.99 0.27 -5.72
C THR A 53 13.79 0.80 -7.14
N THR A 54 13.97 2.10 -7.34
CA THR A 54 13.95 2.75 -8.65
C THR A 54 15.24 3.54 -8.85
N PRO A 55 15.73 3.67 -10.10
CA PRO A 55 16.89 4.49 -10.41
C PRO A 55 16.79 5.88 -9.79
N PRO A 56 17.89 6.43 -9.22
CA PRO A 56 19.27 5.94 -9.30
C PRO A 56 19.68 4.84 -8.30
N CYS A 57 18.74 4.25 -7.55
CA CYS A 57 19.00 3.15 -6.60
C CYS A 57 20.03 3.50 -5.50
N GLU A 58 20.02 4.73 -4.99
CA GLU A 58 20.93 5.16 -3.92
C GLU A 58 20.72 4.37 -2.62
N GLU A 59 21.82 3.94 -2.00
CA GLU A 59 21.88 3.17 -0.74
C GLU A 59 21.74 4.07 0.50
N CYS A 60 20.63 4.78 0.60
CA CYS A 60 20.35 5.72 1.68
C CYS A 60 19.03 5.43 2.42
N VAL A 61 18.46 4.24 2.24
CA VAL A 61 17.14 3.84 2.77
C VAL A 61 17.30 2.91 3.98
N THR A 62 16.46 3.10 5.00
CA THR A 62 16.22 2.08 6.03
C THR A 62 14.84 1.46 5.77
N TRP A 63 14.81 0.20 5.34
CA TRP A 63 13.59 -0.52 5.02
C TRP A 63 12.95 -1.08 6.29
N ILE A 64 11.63 -0.87 6.43
CA ILE A 64 10.81 -1.49 7.47
C ILE A 64 9.79 -2.39 6.78
N ILE A 65 9.88 -3.70 6.99
CA ILE A 65 8.98 -4.69 6.41
C ILE A 65 8.13 -5.29 7.51
N LEU A 66 6.83 -4.99 7.49
CA LEU A 66 5.87 -5.56 8.45
C LEU A 66 5.70 -7.07 8.20
N ARG A 67 5.68 -7.84 9.30
CA ARG A 67 5.57 -9.31 9.28
C ARG A 67 4.21 -9.77 8.76
N GLU A 68 3.16 -9.11 9.21
CA GLU A 68 1.79 -9.47 8.84
C GLU A 68 1.37 -8.74 7.56
N PRO A 69 0.76 -9.44 6.59
CA PRO A 69 0.20 -8.80 5.41
C PRO A 69 -1.16 -8.18 5.71
N ILE A 70 -1.51 -7.15 4.93
CA ILE A 70 -2.90 -6.74 4.80
C ILE A 70 -3.60 -7.73 3.87
N VAL A 71 -4.73 -8.28 4.33
CA VAL A 71 -5.59 -9.18 3.55
C VAL A 71 -6.67 -8.37 2.81
N VAL A 72 -6.86 -8.66 1.53
CA VAL A 72 -7.88 -8.03 0.65
C VAL A 72 -8.55 -9.11 -0.21
N SER A 73 -9.76 -8.87 -0.70
CA SER A 73 -10.41 -9.86 -1.58
C SER A 73 -9.78 -9.92 -2.98
N SER A 74 -10.08 -10.98 -3.73
CA SER A 74 -9.63 -11.13 -5.12
C SER A 74 -10.02 -9.94 -6.00
N ASP A 75 -11.20 -9.38 -5.78
CA ASP A 75 -11.74 -8.26 -6.57
C ASP A 75 -11.06 -6.92 -6.23
N GLN A 76 -10.24 -6.89 -5.18
CA GLN A 76 -9.52 -5.72 -4.69
C GLN A 76 -8.02 -5.73 -5.05
N VAL A 77 -7.58 -6.69 -5.86
CA VAL A 77 -6.19 -6.82 -6.35
C VAL A 77 -6.11 -6.48 -7.83
#